data_AF-A0A225UY04-F1
#
_entry.id   AF-A0A225UY04-F1
#
_cell.length_a   1.000
_cell.length_b   1.000
_cell.length_c   1.000
_cell.angle_alpha   90.00
_cell.angle_beta   90.00
_cell.angle_gamma   90.00
#
_symmetry.space_group_name_H-M   'P 1'
#
loop_
_entity.id
_entity.type
_entity.pdbx_description
1 polymer ?
#
loop_
_entity_poly.entity_id
_entity_poly.type
_entity_poly.pdbx_seq_one_letter_code
_entity_poly.pdbx_strand_id
1 'polypeptide(L)'
;MEGQDWAKLEQTVSKIRDNTVSKRSRATYQNTYCRFLAWIARNKSHLFPTLISDSLGDTSATTIQQLRTQIKDIVTKDRNVTPLKFEELQAKDFVTWLVTLERKDGGALSYSALNTHRAGLFNLFRDYRHTMSKPLESELTNYFKGLKHKLAKDAGNGDATVKSGKDPLMFDLYSFLCEKMLGNTSNEMVFAHAYMVIAWNLMFRSSNAFGIRHSHMEWRGDALQIYFAHMKNDQGDDRPRDPRHVYANPLQPNICPIVALGLYWATSNFDGSDLLFPGRNQYERFRKCWLRLLAQVDVAAELRRQGLDATELGTHSMRKGSATFCSSCSTACPSSTAVHLRAGWSLGGVQNTYLRYEAAGDMHVGRTVAGLPTESYKFSTVAPHFNGHDKCVAMGTKLMFPALPSRLELIVEYCLASLVYHSEFLKATLSPSHHIFETPIFQDKELFSSLHMRVQTGDGCTETRIRPTGVPPHVSILRIDVKNGGYTSCHCDGTRRRIGETNVLLVPARSLTMDFTTQ
;
A
#
# COMPACT_ATOMS: atom_id res chain seq x y z
N MET A 1 -39.40 4.94 -31.28
CA MET A 1 -38.34 5.35 -30.32
C MET A 1 -38.63 6.79 -29.89
N GLU A 2 -39.74 7.00 -29.19
CA GLU A 2 -40.13 8.31 -28.66
C GLU A 2 -40.21 8.20 -27.14
N GLY A 3 -39.66 9.18 -26.42
CA GLY A 3 -39.61 9.21 -24.96
C GLY A 3 -38.21 9.11 -24.33
N GLN A 4 -37.13 9.11 -25.11
CA GLN A 4 -35.79 9.22 -24.53
C GLN A 4 -35.48 10.67 -24.18
N ASP A 5 -35.13 10.90 -22.91
CA ASP A 5 -34.60 12.18 -22.41
C ASP A 5 -33.19 12.39 -22.96
N TRP A 6 -33.12 13.05 -24.12
CA TRP A 6 -31.88 13.34 -24.83
C TRP A 6 -30.89 14.16 -24.00
N ALA A 7 -31.36 15.08 -23.16
CA ALA A 7 -30.49 15.86 -22.27
C ALA A 7 -29.81 14.95 -21.23
N LYS A 8 -30.55 13.99 -20.66
CA LYS A 8 -29.99 12.98 -19.75
C LYS A 8 -29.03 12.02 -20.44
N LEU A 9 -29.30 11.64 -21.69
CA LEU A 9 -28.39 10.82 -22.50
C LEU A 9 -27.10 11.57 -22.82
N GLU A 10 -27.17 12.83 -23.26
CA GLU A 10 -26.00 13.67 -23.50
C GLU A 10 -25.18 13.89 -22.23
N GLN A 11 -25.84 14.11 -21.08
CA GLN A 11 -25.16 14.21 -19.80
C GLN A 11 -24.45 12.90 -19.43
N THR A 12 -25.07 11.76 -19.72
CA THR A 12 -24.48 10.42 -19.50
C THR A 12 -23.27 10.21 -20.40
N VAL A 13 -23.37 10.54 -21.70
CA VAL A 13 -22.25 10.46 -22.66
C VAL A 13 -21.09 11.36 -22.23
N SER A 14 -21.38 12.57 -21.76
CA SER A 14 -20.39 13.49 -21.20
C SER A 14 -19.70 12.89 -19.96
N LYS A 15 -20.47 12.30 -19.03
CA LYS A 15 -19.94 11.59 -17.84
C LYS A 15 -19.06 10.40 -18.21
N ILE A 16 -19.42 9.62 -19.24
CA ILE A 16 -18.63 8.48 -19.73
C ILE A 16 -17.26 8.96 -20.21
N ARG A 17 -17.22 10.01 -21.04
CA ARG A 17 -15.95 10.60 -21.48
C ARG A 17 -15.14 11.14 -20.30
N ASP A 18 -15.80 11.76 -19.34
CA ASP A 18 -15.19 12.25 -18.12
C ASP A 18 -14.68 11.15 -17.18
N ASN A 19 -15.01 9.87 -17.40
CA ASN A 19 -14.48 8.76 -16.59
C ASN A 19 -13.10 8.25 -17.06
N THR A 20 -12.56 8.78 -18.15
CA THR A 20 -11.20 8.43 -18.65
C THR A 20 -10.06 8.88 -17.73
N VAL A 21 -10.34 9.77 -16.77
CA VAL A 21 -9.36 10.30 -15.80
C VAL A 21 -10.02 10.40 -14.43
N SER A 22 -9.37 9.86 -13.40
CA SER A 22 -9.88 10.01 -12.03
C SER A 22 -10.04 11.49 -11.65
N LYS A 23 -11.06 11.84 -10.85
CA LYS A 23 -11.29 13.22 -10.37
C LYS A 23 -10.03 13.85 -9.76
N ARG A 24 -9.25 13.07 -9.02
CA ARG A 24 -7.98 13.50 -8.41
C ARG A 24 -6.92 13.83 -9.46
N SER A 25 -6.71 12.93 -10.41
CA SER A 25 -5.76 13.13 -11.51
C SER A 25 -6.15 14.33 -12.36
N ARG A 26 -7.45 14.52 -12.66
CA ARG A 26 -7.95 15.69 -13.39
C ARG A 26 -7.60 17.00 -12.67
N ALA A 27 -7.84 17.08 -11.37
CA ALA A 27 -7.48 18.26 -10.58
C ALA A 27 -5.97 18.54 -10.60
N THR A 28 -5.14 17.49 -10.51
CA THR A 28 -3.67 17.61 -10.62
C THR A 28 -3.26 18.10 -12.01
N TYR A 29 -3.79 17.51 -13.08
CA TYR A 29 -3.46 17.89 -14.46
C TYR A 29 -3.92 19.31 -14.78
N GLN A 30 -5.13 19.69 -14.38
CA GLN A 30 -5.63 21.06 -14.54
C GLN A 30 -4.77 22.08 -13.83
N ASN A 31 -4.42 21.82 -12.56
CA ASN A 31 -3.49 22.68 -11.84
C ASN A 31 -2.17 22.84 -12.59
N THR A 32 -1.60 21.73 -13.07
CA THR A 32 -0.37 21.71 -13.84
C THR A 32 -0.45 22.53 -15.13
N TYR A 33 -1.46 22.32 -15.98
CA TYR A 33 -1.53 23.05 -17.24
C TYR A 33 -1.93 24.51 -17.03
N CYS A 34 -2.71 24.86 -16.00
CA CYS A 34 -2.96 26.27 -15.65
C CYS A 34 -1.67 26.99 -15.25
N ARG A 35 -0.73 26.31 -14.57
CA ARG A 35 0.60 26.89 -14.28
C ARG A 35 1.40 27.13 -15.55
N PHE A 36 1.32 26.20 -16.51
CA PHE A 36 1.98 26.34 -17.80
C PHE A 36 1.38 27.49 -18.62
N LEU A 37 0.06 27.56 -18.72
CA LEU A 37 -0.65 28.64 -19.41
C LEU A 37 -0.35 30.00 -18.80
N ALA A 38 -0.26 30.11 -17.46
CA ALA A 38 0.15 31.35 -16.80
C ALA A 38 1.58 31.79 -17.18
N TRP A 39 2.49 30.83 -17.35
CA TRP A 39 3.83 31.12 -17.84
C TRP A 39 3.82 31.54 -19.31
N ILE A 40 3.01 30.90 -20.17
CA ILE A 40 2.85 31.32 -21.57
C ILE A 40 2.28 32.75 -21.62
N ALA A 41 1.28 33.08 -20.82
CA ALA A 41 0.62 34.38 -20.87
C ALA A 41 1.62 35.52 -20.63
N ARG A 42 2.59 35.28 -19.74
CA ARG A 42 3.67 36.22 -19.44
C ARG A 42 4.77 36.25 -20.50
N ASN A 43 5.23 35.09 -20.98
CA ASN A 43 6.50 34.98 -21.71
C ASN A 43 6.33 34.74 -23.21
N LYS A 44 5.13 34.32 -23.64
CA LYS A 44 4.81 33.82 -24.98
C LYS A 44 3.35 34.17 -25.34
N SER A 45 2.94 35.41 -25.10
CA SER A 45 1.55 35.87 -25.29
C SER A 45 1.00 35.65 -26.71
N HIS A 46 1.86 35.61 -27.74
CA HIS A 46 1.46 35.32 -29.12
C HIS A 46 0.81 33.94 -29.31
N LEU A 47 1.08 32.98 -28.42
CA LEU A 47 0.48 31.65 -28.43
C LEU A 47 -0.97 31.63 -27.89
N PHE A 48 -1.44 32.73 -27.29
CA PHE A 48 -2.84 32.86 -26.88
C PHE A 48 -3.70 33.38 -28.04
N PRO A 49 -4.91 32.84 -28.23
CA PRO A 49 -5.91 33.45 -29.10
C PRO A 49 -6.30 34.84 -28.59
N THR A 50 -6.62 35.77 -29.50
CA THR A 50 -6.96 37.17 -29.19
C THR A 50 -8.05 37.28 -28.13
N LEU A 51 -9.09 36.45 -28.21
CA LEU A 51 -10.20 36.40 -27.24
C LEU A 51 -9.73 36.18 -25.79
N ILE A 52 -8.72 35.33 -25.59
CA ILE A 52 -8.15 35.08 -24.27
C ILE A 52 -7.20 36.20 -23.86
N SER A 53 -6.41 36.71 -24.79
CA SER A 53 -5.52 37.86 -24.53
C SER A 53 -6.30 39.09 -24.07
N ASP A 54 -7.44 39.38 -24.71
CA ASP A 54 -8.33 40.49 -24.33
C ASP A 54 -8.94 40.26 -22.94
N SER A 55 -9.29 39.01 -22.62
CA SER A 55 -9.82 38.63 -21.31
C SER A 55 -8.77 38.70 -20.18
N LEU A 56 -7.48 38.53 -20.51
CA LEU A 56 -6.38 38.59 -19.55
C LEU A 56 -5.88 40.02 -19.34
N GLY A 57 -6.04 40.91 -20.32
CA GLY A 57 -5.58 42.30 -20.25
C GLY A 57 -4.06 42.46 -20.17
N ASP A 58 -3.58 43.57 -19.60
CA ASP A 58 -2.15 43.77 -19.36
C ASP A 58 -1.66 42.83 -18.25
N THR A 59 -0.83 41.87 -18.65
CA THR A 59 -0.29 40.86 -17.74
C THR A 59 1.00 41.29 -17.06
N SER A 60 1.59 42.45 -17.40
CA SER A 60 2.94 42.86 -16.96
C SER A 60 3.06 43.09 -15.45
N ALA A 61 2.07 43.77 -14.85
CA ALA A 61 2.03 44.07 -13.41
C ALA A 61 1.45 42.94 -12.54
N THR A 62 0.83 41.93 -13.16
CA THR A 62 0.20 40.81 -12.44
C THR A 62 1.27 39.87 -11.87
N THR A 63 1.00 39.10 -10.82
CA THR A 63 1.88 37.99 -10.42
C THR A 63 1.54 36.73 -11.21
N ILE A 64 2.49 35.80 -11.39
CA ILE A 64 2.21 34.48 -12.02
C ILE A 64 1.10 33.73 -11.27
N GLN A 65 0.99 33.92 -9.95
CA GLN A 65 -0.05 33.30 -9.13
C GLN A 65 -1.44 33.88 -9.43
N GLN A 66 -1.56 35.20 -9.60
CA GLN A 66 -2.80 35.85 -10.00
C GLN A 66 -3.21 35.46 -11.43
N LEU A 67 -2.26 35.47 -12.39
CA LEU A 67 -2.51 35.01 -13.77
C LEU A 67 -3.04 33.58 -13.81
N ARG A 68 -2.47 32.70 -12.98
CA ARG A 68 -2.94 31.32 -12.86
C ARG A 68 -4.39 31.24 -12.39
N THR A 69 -4.79 32.07 -11.42
CA THR A 69 -6.18 32.09 -10.92
C THR A 69 -7.13 32.55 -12.02
N GLN A 70 -6.81 33.65 -12.71
CA GLN A 70 -7.61 34.17 -13.83
C GLN A 70 -7.76 33.13 -14.95
N ILE A 71 -6.64 32.51 -15.38
CA ILE A 71 -6.67 31.45 -16.39
C ILE A 71 -7.52 30.28 -15.93
N LYS A 72 -7.38 29.86 -14.67
CA LYS A 72 -8.19 28.76 -14.13
C LYS A 72 -9.68 29.08 -14.19
N ASP A 73 -10.07 30.32 -13.92
CA ASP A 73 -11.47 30.73 -14.01
C ASP A 73 -11.95 30.72 -15.46
N ILE A 74 -11.14 31.22 -16.40
CA ILE A 74 -11.43 31.19 -17.84
C ILE A 74 -11.64 29.74 -18.32
N VAL A 75 -10.66 28.85 -18.10
CA VAL A 75 -10.73 27.45 -18.56
C VAL A 75 -11.77 26.61 -17.81
N THR A 76 -12.30 27.09 -16.69
CA THR A 76 -13.38 26.39 -15.96
C THR A 76 -14.77 26.91 -16.35
N LYS A 77 -14.89 28.18 -16.72
CA LYS A 77 -16.17 28.80 -17.14
C LYS A 77 -16.66 28.28 -18.50
N ASP A 78 -15.77 28.20 -19.49
CA ASP A 78 -16.12 27.67 -20.80
C ASP A 78 -15.01 26.77 -21.35
N ARG A 79 -15.30 25.48 -21.48
CA ARG A 79 -14.37 24.47 -22.02
C ARG A 79 -14.32 24.44 -23.54
N ASN A 80 -15.19 25.18 -24.22
CA ASN A 80 -15.17 25.31 -25.68
C ASN A 80 -14.21 26.41 -26.14
N VAL A 81 -13.79 27.30 -25.24
CA VAL A 81 -12.81 28.33 -25.57
C VAL A 81 -11.41 27.75 -25.48
N THR A 82 -10.79 27.57 -26.64
CA THR A 82 -9.43 27.06 -26.77
C THR A 82 -8.43 28.02 -26.10
N PRO A 83 -7.67 27.59 -25.08
CA PRO A 83 -6.80 28.49 -24.31
C PRO A 83 -5.45 28.75 -24.99
N LEU A 84 -5.16 28.08 -26.10
CA LEU A 84 -3.85 28.07 -26.73
C LEU A 84 -4.01 27.80 -28.23
N LYS A 85 -3.17 28.42 -29.06
CA LYS A 85 -2.95 27.99 -30.44
C LYS A 85 -2.10 26.72 -30.43
N PHE A 86 -2.75 25.56 -30.37
CA PHE A 86 -2.10 24.25 -30.18
C PHE A 86 -1.12 23.89 -31.30
N GLU A 87 -1.34 24.43 -32.49
CA GLU A 87 -0.63 24.18 -33.74
C GLU A 87 0.71 24.94 -33.78
N GLU A 88 0.81 26.06 -33.06
CA GLU A 88 2.03 26.86 -32.95
C GLU A 88 2.95 26.38 -31.81
N LEU A 89 2.41 25.61 -30.85
CA LEU A 89 3.14 25.17 -29.67
C LEU A 89 4.31 24.24 -30.02
N GLN A 90 5.52 24.61 -29.60
CA GLN A 90 6.71 23.78 -29.76
C GLN A 90 7.07 23.03 -28.48
N ALA A 91 7.73 21.88 -28.61
CA ALA A 91 8.24 21.11 -27.47
C ALA A 91 9.18 21.96 -26.60
N LYS A 92 9.98 22.82 -27.24
CA LYS A 92 10.90 23.74 -26.59
C LYS A 92 10.19 24.70 -25.64
N ASP A 93 9.03 25.27 -26.02
CA ASP A 93 8.31 26.19 -25.14
C ASP A 93 7.90 25.51 -23.83
N PHE A 94 7.40 24.27 -23.92
CA PHE A 94 7.03 23.49 -22.76
C PHE A 94 8.24 23.13 -21.89
N VAL A 95 9.34 22.68 -22.50
CA VAL A 95 10.54 22.26 -21.76
C VAL A 95 11.27 23.47 -21.15
N THR A 96 11.26 24.63 -21.80
CA THR A 96 11.75 25.88 -21.22
C THR A 96 11.00 26.21 -19.95
N TRP A 97 9.66 26.12 -19.94
CA TRP A 97 8.89 26.29 -18.72
C TRP A 97 9.27 25.28 -17.64
N LEU A 98 9.45 23.99 -17.99
CA LEU A 98 9.81 22.97 -17.02
C LEU A 98 11.12 23.26 -16.29
N VAL A 99 12.12 23.80 -16.98
CA VAL A 99 13.42 24.12 -16.37
C VAL A 99 13.40 25.40 -15.54
N THR A 100 12.34 26.22 -15.61
CA THR A 100 12.12 27.34 -14.68
C THR A 100 11.42 26.90 -13.39
N LEU A 101 11.06 25.62 -13.24
CA LEU A 101 10.34 25.14 -12.06
C LEU A 101 11.31 24.69 -10.98
N GLU A 102 11.15 25.27 -9.80
CA GLU A 102 11.92 24.94 -8.61
C GLU A 102 11.00 24.44 -7.49
N ARG A 103 11.60 23.64 -6.61
CA ARG A 103 11.03 23.26 -5.31
C ARG A 103 11.08 24.46 -4.36
N LYS A 104 10.38 24.36 -3.23
CA LYS A 104 10.37 25.42 -2.20
C LYS A 104 11.76 25.70 -1.59
N ASP A 105 12.65 24.72 -1.65
CA ASP A 105 14.03 24.79 -1.19
C ASP A 105 15.00 25.29 -2.28
N GLY A 106 14.49 25.75 -3.43
CA GLY A 106 15.29 26.19 -4.58
C GLY A 106 15.85 25.04 -5.43
N GLY A 107 15.63 23.78 -5.03
CA GLY A 107 16.12 22.62 -5.77
C GLY A 107 15.33 22.31 -7.05
N ALA A 108 15.98 21.64 -8.00
CA ALA A 108 15.33 21.16 -9.22
C ALA A 108 14.21 20.14 -8.94
N LEU A 109 13.23 20.06 -9.83
CA LEU A 109 12.18 19.05 -9.76
C LEU A 109 12.69 17.65 -10.10
N SER A 110 12.11 16.63 -9.47
CA SER A 110 12.39 15.23 -9.80
C SER A 110 11.81 14.83 -11.16
N TYR A 111 12.39 13.80 -11.79
CA TYR A 111 11.90 13.27 -13.06
C TYR A 111 10.41 12.85 -13.01
N SER A 112 9.94 12.36 -11.85
CA SER A 112 8.53 12.01 -11.65
C SER A 112 7.61 13.25 -11.61
N ALA A 113 8.06 14.35 -11.00
CA ALA A 113 7.33 15.61 -11.01
C ALA A 113 7.25 16.18 -12.44
N LEU A 114 8.36 16.15 -13.19
CA LEU A 114 8.39 16.56 -14.60
C LEU A 114 7.41 15.73 -15.46
N ASN A 115 7.35 14.41 -15.26
CA ASN A 115 6.38 13.56 -15.96
C ASN A 115 4.93 13.86 -15.57
N THR A 116 4.67 14.31 -14.34
CA THR A 116 3.33 14.78 -13.95
C THR A 116 2.96 16.04 -14.74
N HIS A 117 3.93 16.93 -14.98
CA HIS A 117 3.74 18.08 -15.85
C HIS A 117 3.47 17.68 -17.30
N ARG A 118 4.25 16.73 -17.84
CA ARG A 118 4.02 16.14 -19.17
C ARG A 118 2.61 15.57 -19.30
N ALA A 119 2.17 14.76 -18.34
CA ALA A 119 0.82 14.19 -18.35
C ALA A 119 -0.26 15.29 -18.32
N GLY A 120 -0.03 16.40 -17.61
CA GLY A 120 -0.91 17.55 -17.64
C GLY A 120 -0.99 18.24 -19.01
N LEU A 121 0.12 18.33 -19.75
CA LEU A 121 0.11 18.82 -21.14
C LEU A 121 -0.71 17.90 -22.05
N PHE A 122 -0.51 16.58 -21.99
CA PHE A 122 -1.31 15.63 -22.76
C PHE A 122 -2.80 15.73 -22.38
N ASN A 123 -3.10 15.96 -21.10
CA ASN A 123 -4.47 16.18 -20.67
C ASN A 123 -5.05 17.50 -21.20
N LEU A 124 -4.25 18.56 -21.34
CA LEU A 124 -4.68 19.82 -21.96
C LEU A 124 -5.16 19.58 -23.40
N PHE A 125 -4.35 18.90 -24.23
CA PHE A 125 -4.76 18.53 -25.59
C PHE A 125 -6.06 17.71 -25.59
N ARG A 126 -6.16 16.71 -24.69
CA ARG A 126 -7.36 15.87 -24.56
C ARG A 126 -8.62 16.65 -24.12
N ASP A 127 -8.49 17.54 -23.14
CA ASP A 127 -9.61 18.32 -22.60
C ASP A 127 -10.23 19.18 -23.72
N TYR A 128 -9.38 19.79 -24.56
CA TYR A 128 -9.79 20.65 -25.68
C TYR A 128 -9.96 19.94 -27.03
N ARG A 129 -9.92 18.60 -27.06
CA ARG A 129 -10.12 17.78 -28.27
C ARG A 129 -9.10 18.03 -29.40
N HIS A 130 -7.90 18.51 -29.08
CA HIS A 130 -6.80 18.61 -30.04
C HIS A 130 -5.92 17.35 -30.00
N THR A 131 -5.46 16.91 -31.17
CA THR A 131 -4.48 15.83 -31.28
C THR A 131 -3.07 16.41 -31.33
N MET A 132 -2.18 15.94 -30.46
CA MET A 132 -0.78 16.34 -30.50
C MET A 132 -0.14 15.82 -31.79
N SER A 133 0.59 16.68 -32.50
CA SER A 133 1.27 16.27 -33.73
C SER A 133 2.41 15.27 -33.42
N LYS A 134 2.65 14.32 -34.32
CA LYS A 134 3.75 13.35 -34.17
C LYS A 134 5.12 14.01 -33.98
N PRO A 135 5.47 15.11 -34.70
CA PRO A 135 6.73 15.82 -34.48
C PRO A 135 6.84 16.38 -33.05
N LEU A 136 5.77 17.03 -32.54
CA LEU A 136 5.74 17.57 -31.19
C LEU A 136 5.89 16.47 -30.13
N GLU A 137 5.17 15.36 -30.29
CA GLU A 137 5.24 14.21 -29.37
C GLU A 137 6.63 13.55 -29.37
N SER A 138 7.24 13.39 -30.55
CA SER A 138 8.59 12.86 -30.71
C SER A 138 9.63 13.76 -30.04
N GLU A 139 9.56 15.07 -30.28
CA GLU A 139 10.48 16.04 -29.67
C GLU A 139 10.33 16.11 -28.15
N LEU A 140 9.10 16.10 -27.63
CA LEU A 140 8.87 15.96 -26.19
C LEU A 140 9.50 14.69 -25.62
N THR A 141 9.44 13.58 -26.36
CA THR A 141 10.09 12.33 -25.94
C THR A 141 11.61 12.46 -25.89
N ASN A 142 12.22 13.09 -26.89
CA ASN A 142 13.67 13.36 -26.93
C ASN A 142 14.12 14.27 -25.78
N TYR A 143 13.42 15.38 -25.55
CA TYR A 143 13.72 16.27 -24.42
C TYR A 143 13.59 15.56 -23.07
N PHE A 144 12.54 14.75 -22.88
CA PHE A 144 12.38 14.01 -21.61
C PHE A 144 13.44 12.92 -21.42
N LYS A 145 13.97 12.34 -22.49
CA LYS A 145 15.15 11.46 -22.43
C LYS A 145 16.39 12.26 -22.01
N GLY A 146 16.61 13.43 -22.61
CA GLY A 146 17.69 14.36 -22.27
C GLY A 146 17.64 14.83 -20.81
N LEU A 147 16.46 15.25 -20.33
CA LEU A 147 16.24 15.64 -18.93
C LEU A 147 16.55 14.49 -17.97
N LYS A 148 16.15 13.25 -18.31
CA LYS A 148 16.48 12.07 -17.51
C LYS A 148 17.99 11.85 -17.41
N HIS A 149 18.70 11.96 -18.54
CA HIS A 149 20.15 11.79 -18.57
C HIS A 149 20.88 12.91 -17.83
N LYS A 150 20.41 14.16 -17.95
CA LYS A 150 20.96 15.30 -17.19
C LYS A 150 20.83 15.04 -15.69
N LEU A 151 19.63 14.72 -15.21
CA LEU A 151 19.41 14.41 -13.79
C LEU A 151 20.29 13.24 -13.29
N ALA A 152 20.51 12.22 -14.13
CA ALA A 152 21.40 11.12 -13.80
C ALA A 152 22.89 11.53 -13.75
N LYS A 153 23.31 12.43 -14.65
CA LYS A 153 24.67 12.99 -14.66
C LYS A 153 24.91 13.90 -13.46
N ASP A 154 23.97 14.80 -13.17
CA ASP A 154 24.03 15.69 -12.01
C ASP A 154 24.14 14.85 -10.71
N ALA A 155 23.37 13.75 -10.62
CA ALA A 155 23.49 12.81 -9.50
C ALA A 155 24.85 12.08 -9.46
N GLY A 156 25.40 11.66 -10.61
CA GLY A 156 26.72 11.04 -10.70
C GLY A 156 27.87 11.97 -10.34
N ASN A 157 27.70 13.27 -10.57
CA ASN A 157 28.67 14.31 -10.22
C ASN A 157 28.58 14.77 -8.76
N GLY A 158 27.53 14.38 -8.02
CA GLY A 158 27.27 14.86 -6.66
C GLY A 158 26.49 16.18 -6.59
N ASP A 159 26.05 16.72 -7.74
CA ASP A 159 25.25 17.95 -7.83
C ASP A 159 23.77 17.72 -7.47
N ALA A 160 23.35 16.44 -7.39
CA ALA A 160 22.01 16.04 -7.00
C ALA A 160 22.01 14.76 -6.15
N THR A 161 20.91 14.50 -5.46
CA THR A 161 20.73 13.26 -4.69
C THR A 161 20.63 12.04 -5.61
N VAL A 162 21.45 11.02 -5.34
CA VAL A 162 21.49 9.77 -6.10
C VAL A 162 20.20 8.97 -5.95
N LYS A 163 19.62 8.96 -4.75
CA LYS A 163 18.38 8.24 -4.47
C LYS A 163 17.16 9.05 -4.94
N SER A 164 16.24 8.40 -5.64
CA SER A 164 14.97 9.00 -6.06
C SER A 164 13.77 8.40 -5.32
N GLY A 165 12.95 9.28 -4.75
CA GLY A 165 11.74 8.92 -4.01
C GLY A 165 12.03 8.50 -2.56
N LYS A 166 11.09 7.77 -1.96
CA LYS A 166 11.20 7.29 -0.58
C LYS A 166 11.91 5.94 -0.52
N ASP A 167 12.69 5.69 0.52
CA ASP A 167 13.40 4.42 0.71
C ASP A 167 12.44 3.29 1.12
N PRO A 168 12.75 2.02 0.80
CA PRO A 168 12.01 0.88 1.34
C PRO A 168 12.12 0.88 2.87
N LEU A 169 11.00 0.65 3.54
CA LEU A 169 11.00 0.46 4.99
C LEU A 169 11.48 -0.97 5.28
N MET A 170 12.66 -1.12 5.88
CA MET A 170 13.18 -2.44 6.25
C MET A 170 12.31 -3.11 7.32
N PHE A 171 12.26 -4.44 7.33
CA PHE A 171 11.30 -5.20 8.16
C PHE A 171 11.54 -5.02 9.66
N ASP A 172 12.81 -4.97 10.08
CA ASP A 172 13.23 -4.69 11.45
C ASP A 172 12.80 -3.28 11.89
N LEU A 173 13.05 -2.27 11.06
CA LEU A 173 12.62 -0.89 11.32
C LEU A 173 11.08 -0.77 11.31
N TYR A 174 10.38 -1.49 10.42
CA TYR A 174 8.92 -1.58 10.43
C TYR A 174 8.39 -2.14 11.76
N SER A 175 8.96 -3.26 12.22
CA SER A 175 8.58 -3.87 13.50
C SER A 175 8.83 -2.93 14.68
N PHE A 176 10.00 -2.28 14.71
CA PHE A 176 10.36 -1.29 15.73
C PHE A 176 9.39 -0.09 15.74
N LEU A 177 9.08 0.49 14.58
CA LEU A 177 8.15 1.61 14.50
C LEU A 177 6.73 1.19 14.92
N CYS A 178 6.30 -0.02 14.56
CA CYS A 178 5.02 -0.58 15.01
C CYS A 178 4.96 -0.70 16.54
N GLU A 179 6.03 -1.18 17.17
CA GLU A 179 6.15 -1.28 18.62
C GLU A 179 6.05 0.11 19.29
N LYS A 180 6.74 1.11 18.73
CA LYS A 180 6.69 2.49 19.25
C LYS A 180 5.33 3.15 19.08
N MET A 181 4.63 2.89 17.98
CA MET A 181 3.25 3.35 17.82
C MET A 181 2.31 2.65 18.80
N LEU A 182 2.48 1.34 18.99
CA LEU A 182 1.65 0.52 19.87
C LEU A 182 1.78 0.95 21.34
N GLY A 183 3.00 1.22 21.82
CA GLY A 183 3.24 1.68 23.19
C GLY A 183 2.74 3.10 23.51
N ASN A 184 2.20 3.83 22.53
CA ASN A 184 1.71 5.18 22.73
C ASN A 184 0.25 5.20 23.20
N THR A 185 -0.07 6.05 24.19
CA THR A 185 -1.44 6.13 24.76
C THR A 185 -2.45 6.90 23.89
N SER A 186 -2.00 7.56 22.82
CA SER A 186 -2.87 8.35 21.94
C SER A 186 -3.66 7.47 20.97
N ASN A 187 -4.99 7.63 20.93
CA ASN A 187 -5.85 6.95 19.95
C ASN A 187 -5.46 7.26 18.48
N GLU A 188 -4.86 8.42 18.22
CA GLU A 188 -4.29 8.74 16.90
C GLU A 188 -3.11 7.84 16.51
N MET A 189 -2.32 7.38 17.50
CA MET A 189 -1.24 6.43 17.27
C MET A 189 -1.74 5.00 17.09
N VAL A 190 -2.82 4.61 17.78
CA VAL A 190 -3.51 3.33 17.50
C VAL A 190 -4.04 3.29 16.06
N PHE A 191 -4.64 4.39 15.58
CA PHE A 191 -4.99 4.54 14.16
C PHE A 191 -3.77 4.41 13.24
N ALA A 192 -2.68 5.13 13.55
CA ALA A 192 -1.48 5.12 12.71
C ALA A 192 -0.83 3.73 12.65
N HIS A 193 -0.83 3.01 13.78
CA HIS A 193 -0.39 1.62 13.91
C HIS A 193 -1.23 0.70 13.01
N ALA A 194 -2.56 0.72 13.17
CA ALA A 194 -3.45 -0.10 12.36
C ALA A 194 -3.34 0.19 10.87
N TYR A 195 -3.28 1.47 10.48
CA TYR A 195 -3.04 1.84 9.09
C TYR A 195 -1.68 1.31 8.58
N MET A 196 -0.60 1.47 9.35
CA MET A 196 0.74 1.05 8.93
C MET A 196 0.82 -0.46 8.73
N VAL A 197 0.29 -1.23 9.70
CA VAL A 197 0.26 -2.69 9.63
C VAL A 197 -0.59 -3.18 8.46
N ILE A 198 -1.77 -2.60 8.24
CA ILE A 198 -2.64 -2.96 7.12
C ILE A 198 -2.03 -2.55 5.78
N ALA A 199 -1.43 -1.37 5.67
CA ALA A 199 -0.77 -0.90 4.45
C ALA A 199 0.44 -1.76 4.08
N TRP A 200 1.21 -2.22 5.08
CA TRP A 200 2.30 -3.17 4.92
C TRP A 200 1.79 -4.52 4.41
N ASN A 201 0.84 -5.13 5.13
CA ASN A 201 0.29 -6.44 4.78
C ASN A 201 -0.36 -6.44 3.38
N LEU A 202 -1.05 -5.36 3.01
CA LEU A 202 -1.70 -5.28 1.70
C LEU A 202 -0.79 -4.79 0.56
N MET A 203 0.42 -4.33 0.86
CA MET A 203 1.35 -3.77 -0.14
C MET A 203 0.75 -2.61 -0.97
N PHE A 204 -0.12 -1.82 -0.35
CA PHE A 204 -0.95 -0.85 -1.07
C PHE A 204 -0.50 0.60 -0.94
N ARG A 205 -1.05 1.42 -1.84
CA ARG A 205 -0.97 2.88 -1.73
C ARG A 205 -1.95 3.35 -0.67
N SER A 206 -1.63 4.45 0.00
CA SER A 206 -2.50 5.07 1.00
C SER A 206 -3.92 5.30 0.51
N SER A 207 -4.09 5.74 -0.76
CA SER A 207 -5.43 5.96 -1.34
C SER A 207 -6.30 4.71 -1.36
N ASN A 208 -5.69 3.53 -1.52
CA ASN A 208 -6.41 2.26 -1.55
C ASN A 208 -6.73 1.82 -0.12
N ALA A 209 -5.76 1.91 0.79
CA ALA A 209 -5.95 1.55 2.19
C ALA A 209 -7.04 2.41 2.88
N PHE A 210 -7.05 3.72 2.64
CA PHE A 210 -8.10 4.61 3.16
C PHE A 210 -9.46 4.46 2.46
N GLY A 211 -9.50 3.79 1.31
CA GLY A 211 -10.73 3.47 0.59
C GLY A 211 -11.31 2.09 0.95
N ILE A 212 -10.67 1.35 1.86
CA ILE A 212 -11.20 0.07 2.34
C ILE A 212 -12.50 0.32 3.08
N ARG A 213 -13.50 -0.51 2.75
CA ARG A 213 -14.78 -0.50 3.41
C ARG A 213 -14.96 -1.75 4.24
N HIS A 214 -15.75 -1.68 5.31
CA HIS A 214 -16.21 -2.86 6.02
C HIS A 214 -16.92 -3.82 5.06
N SER A 215 -17.59 -3.27 4.04
CA SER A 215 -18.21 -4.07 2.99
C SER A 215 -17.26 -4.88 2.09
N HIS A 216 -15.98 -4.59 2.12
CA HIS A 216 -14.95 -5.28 1.35
C HIS A 216 -14.25 -6.39 2.14
N MET A 217 -14.59 -6.56 3.41
CA MET A 217 -13.89 -7.46 4.32
C MET A 217 -14.76 -8.68 4.61
N GLU A 218 -14.16 -9.87 4.55
CA GLU A 218 -14.77 -11.10 5.04
C GLU A 218 -13.66 -12.04 5.56
N TRP A 219 -14.02 -12.92 6.49
CA TRP A 219 -13.11 -13.97 6.94
C TRP A 219 -13.42 -15.27 6.21
N ARG A 220 -12.40 -15.92 5.62
CA ARG A 220 -12.54 -17.24 5.00
C ARG A 220 -11.35 -18.13 5.32
N GLY A 221 -11.64 -19.37 5.70
CA GLY A 221 -10.61 -20.32 6.10
C GLY A 221 -9.81 -19.79 7.29
N ASP A 222 -8.52 -19.60 7.10
CA ASP A 222 -7.57 -19.15 8.12
C ASP A 222 -7.10 -17.69 7.92
N ALA A 223 -7.77 -16.90 7.07
CA ALA A 223 -7.36 -15.55 6.72
C ALA A 223 -8.52 -14.55 6.67
N LEU A 224 -8.19 -13.29 6.98
CA LEU A 224 -9.00 -12.14 6.60
C LEU A 224 -8.78 -11.85 5.11
N GLN A 225 -9.86 -11.80 4.33
CA GLN A 225 -9.84 -11.44 2.92
C GLN A 225 -10.35 -10.02 2.72
N ILE A 226 -9.60 -9.22 1.95
CA ILE A 226 -10.00 -7.86 1.58
C ILE A 226 -10.12 -7.75 0.06
N TYR A 227 -11.32 -7.38 -0.39
CA TYR A 227 -11.69 -7.22 -1.78
C TYR A 227 -11.51 -5.77 -2.24
N PHE A 228 -11.21 -5.58 -3.53
CA PHE A 228 -11.04 -4.24 -4.10
C PHE A 228 -11.81 -4.13 -5.41
N ALA A 229 -12.68 -3.13 -5.50
CA ALA A 229 -13.43 -2.83 -6.73
C ALA A 229 -12.57 -2.15 -7.81
N HIS A 230 -11.44 -1.53 -7.45
CA HIS A 230 -10.57 -0.84 -8.39
C HIS A 230 -9.09 -1.07 -8.06
N MET A 231 -8.34 -1.56 -9.04
CA MET A 231 -6.88 -1.69 -8.96
C MET A 231 -6.21 -0.83 -10.04
N LYS A 232 -4.99 -0.35 -9.79
CA LYS A 232 -4.32 0.56 -10.74
C LYS A 232 -4.08 -0.08 -12.12
N ASN A 233 -3.90 -1.40 -12.16
CA ASN A 233 -3.70 -2.20 -13.37
C ASN A 233 -5.01 -2.76 -13.94
N ASP A 234 -6.15 -2.48 -13.31
CA ASP A 234 -7.46 -2.92 -13.76
C ASP A 234 -8.50 -1.80 -13.52
N GLN A 235 -8.44 -0.79 -14.40
CA GLN A 235 -9.39 0.31 -14.40
C GLN A 235 -10.67 -0.03 -15.17
N GLY A 236 -10.66 -1.12 -15.95
CA GLY A 236 -11.78 -1.61 -16.75
C GLY A 236 -12.68 -2.61 -16.03
N ASP A 237 -12.26 -3.16 -14.88
CA ASP A 237 -12.91 -4.28 -14.18
C ASP A 237 -12.89 -5.58 -15.04
N ASP A 238 -11.84 -5.72 -15.86
CA ASP A 238 -11.68 -6.87 -16.78
C ASP A 238 -11.06 -8.09 -16.08
N ARG A 239 -10.59 -7.95 -14.84
CA ARG A 239 -10.00 -9.06 -14.05
C ARG A 239 -10.92 -9.41 -12.88
N PRO A 240 -10.93 -10.69 -12.45
CA PRO A 240 -11.65 -11.09 -11.24
C PRO A 240 -11.24 -10.23 -10.05
N ARG A 241 -12.19 -9.86 -9.19
CA ARG A 241 -11.95 -9.09 -7.97
C ARG A 241 -11.33 -9.99 -6.90
N ASP A 242 -10.10 -10.42 -7.15
CA ASP A 242 -9.38 -11.37 -6.31
C ASP A 242 -9.06 -10.77 -4.93
N PRO A 243 -9.27 -11.50 -3.83
CA PRO A 243 -9.00 -11.00 -2.49
C PRO A 243 -7.50 -10.84 -2.23
N ARG A 244 -7.18 -10.05 -1.21
CA ARG A 244 -5.88 -10.07 -0.53
C ARG A 244 -6.02 -10.77 0.81
N HIS A 245 -5.28 -11.86 0.98
CA HIS A 245 -5.25 -12.63 2.22
C HIS A 245 -4.35 -11.95 3.25
N VAL A 246 -4.90 -11.67 4.42
CA VAL A 246 -4.24 -11.06 5.57
C VAL A 246 -4.30 -12.05 6.73
N TYR A 247 -3.14 -12.38 7.29
CA TYR A 247 -3.00 -13.40 8.33
C TYR A 247 -2.62 -12.79 9.66
N ALA A 248 -3.12 -13.37 10.76
CA ALA A 248 -2.61 -13.04 12.08
C ALA A 248 -1.15 -13.49 12.23
N ASN A 249 -0.39 -12.76 13.04
CA ASN A 249 0.92 -13.18 13.52
C ASN A 249 0.91 -13.32 15.05
N PRO A 250 0.60 -14.53 15.57
CA PRO A 250 0.53 -14.76 17.01
C PRO A 250 1.91 -14.79 17.69
N LEU A 251 2.99 -14.67 16.92
CA LEU A 251 4.36 -14.68 17.43
C LEU A 251 4.88 -13.26 17.69
N GLN A 252 4.34 -12.26 16.97
CA GLN A 252 4.75 -10.86 17.06
C GLN A 252 3.51 -9.95 17.05
N PRO A 253 2.93 -9.66 18.22
CA PRO A 253 1.65 -8.95 18.31
C PRO A 253 1.74 -7.50 17.81
N ASN A 254 2.92 -6.88 17.92
CA ASN A 254 3.18 -5.51 17.45
C ASN A 254 3.01 -5.35 15.93
N ILE A 255 3.19 -6.40 15.12
CA ILE A 255 2.99 -6.36 13.66
C ILE A 255 1.79 -7.19 13.19
N CYS A 256 1.03 -7.78 14.12
CA CYS A 256 -0.10 -8.63 13.80
C CYS A 256 -1.29 -7.78 13.29
N PRO A 257 -1.75 -7.97 12.05
CA PRO A 257 -2.84 -7.16 11.49
C PRO A 257 -4.18 -7.38 12.21
N ILE A 258 -4.42 -8.57 12.76
CA ILE A 258 -5.67 -8.88 13.47
C ILE A 258 -5.69 -8.23 14.86
N VAL A 259 -4.54 -8.19 15.56
CA VAL A 259 -4.38 -7.42 16.81
C VAL A 259 -4.50 -5.93 16.53
N ALA A 260 -3.84 -5.42 15.48
CA ALA A 260 -3.90 -4.01 15.12
C ALA A 260 -5.33 -3.54 14.79
N LEU A 261 -6.10 -4.36 14.05
CA LEU A 261 -7.52 -4.10 13.80
C LEU A 261 -8.36 -4.16 15.08
N GLY A 262 -8.15 -5.19 15.91
CA GLY A 262 -8.88 -5.34 17.18
C GLY A 262 -8.65 -4.16 18.13
N LEU A 263 -7.40 -3.74 18.31
CA LEU A 263 -7.05 -2.57 19.13
C LEU A 263 -7.70 -1.29 18.57
N TYR A 264 -7.61 -1.08 17.26
CA TYR A 264 -8.17 0.10 16.61
C TYR A 264 -9.69 0.15 16.76
N TRP A 265 -10.39 -0.95 16.51
CA TRP A 265 -11.84 -1.01 16.62
C TRP A 265 -12.34 -0.93 18.06
N ALA A 266 -11.60 -1.47 19.02
CA ALA A 266 -11.95 -1.40 20.44
C ALA A 266 -11.79 0.00 21.05
N THR A 267 -10.95 0.85 20.45
CA THR A 267 -10.58 2.18 21.00
C THR A 267 -10.99 3.35 20.11
N SER A 268 -11.73 3.09 19.03
CA SER A 268 -12.16 4.11 18.07
C SER A 268 -13.67 4.30 18.05
N ASN A 269 -14.07 5.55 17.81
CA ASN A 269 -15.45 5.89 17.49
C ASN A 269 -15.70 5.78 15.98
N PHE A 270 -16.83 5.18 15.61
CA PHE A 270 -17.27 5.08 14.22
C PHE A 270 -18.37 6.10 13.95
N ASP A 271 -18.29 6.75 12.79
CA ASP A 271 -19.26 7.76 12.34
C ASP A 271 -20.45 7.15 11.59
N GLY A 272 -20.64 5.83 11.68
CA GLY A 272 -21.62 5.07 10.92
C GLY A 272 -21.27 4.89 9.43
N SER A 273 -20.14 5.42 8.96
CA SER A 273 -19.69 5.16 7.60
C SER A 273 -19.21 3.71 7.43
N ASP A 274 -19.35 3.20 6.22
CA ASP A 274 -18.84 1.88 5.83
C ASP A 274 -17.32 1.88 5.61
N LEU A 275 -16.58 2.93 6.01
CA LEU A 275 -15.13 3.01 5.83
C LEU A 275 -14.40 2.35 7.00
N LEU A 276 -13.32 1.61 6.69
CA LEU A 276 -12.42 1.08 7.72
C LEU A 276 -11.78 2.20 8.55
N PHE A 277 -11.40 3.31 7.89
CA PHE A 277 -10.80 4.48 8.53
C PHE A 277 -11.70 5.71 8.31
N PRO A 278 -12.72 5.94 9.16
CA PRO A 278 -13.68 7.03 9.01
C PRO A 278 -13.06 8.42 9.21
N GLY A 279 -13.72 9.44 8.67
CA GLY A 279 -13.30 10.84 8.72
C GLY A 279 -12.66 11.37 7.44
N ARG A 280 -12.34 12.67 7.44
CA ARG A 280 -11.81 13.39 6.27
C ARG A 280 -10.28 13.43 6.28
N ASN A 281 -9.68 13.27 5.10
CA ASN A 281 -8.24 13.46 4.87
C ASN A 281 -7.32 12.55 5.73
N GLN A 282 -7.59 11.24 5.72
CA GLN A 282 -6.80 10.23 6.46
C GLN A 282 -5.30 10.25 6.14
N TYR A 283 -4.93 10.68 4.93
CA TYR A 283 -3.52 10.84 4.55
C TYR A 283 -2.80 11.85 5.44
N GLU A 284 -3.41 13.02 5.66
CA GLU A 284 -2.81 14.04 6.52
C GLU A 284 -2.85 13.63 7.99
N ARG A 285 -3.91 12.93 8.42
CA ARG A 285 -4.00 12.33 9.76
C ARG A 285 -2.82 11.40 10.04
N PHE A 286 -2.57 10.44 9.15
CA PHE A 286 -1.42 9.55 9.27
C PHE A 286 -0.10 10.32 9.19
N ARG A 287 0.04 11.25 8.24
CA ARG A 287 1.26 12.05 8.07
C ARG A 287 1.63 12.79 9.35
N LYS A 288 0.67 13.39 10.06
CA LYS A 288 0.92 14.06 11.34
C LYS A 288 1.41 13.08 12.42
N CYS A 289 0.81 11.89 12.51
CA CYS A 289 1.26 10.86 13.44
C CYS A 289 2.66 10.37 13.10
N TRP A 290 2.90 10.09 11.83
CA TRP A 290 4.20 9.69 11.28
C TRP A 290 5.30 10.69 11.62
N LEU A 291 5.09 11.98 11.36
CA LEU A 291 6.08 13.02 11.67
C LEU A 291 6.34 13.15 13.18
N ARG A 292 5.30 13.03 14.02
CA ARG A 292 5.46 13.04 15.48
C ARG A 292 6.27 11.83 15.96
N LEU A 293 6.02 10.64 15.41
CA LEU A 293 6.76 9.42 15.74
C LEU A 293 8.24 9.56 15.37
N LEU A 294 8.54 9.98 14.14
CA LEU A 294 9.92 10.10 13.68
C LEU A 294 10.74 11.16 14.43
N ALA A 295 10.06 12.11 15.10
CA ALA A 295 10.69 13.13 15.93
C ALA A 295 10.98 12.68 17.37
N GLN A 296 10.53 11.48 17.78
CA GLN A 296 10.85 10.94 19.10
C GLN A 296 12.35 10.63 19.20
N VAL A 297 12.95 10.89 20.37
CA VAL A 297 14.40 10.83 20.56
C VAL A 297 14.99 9.46 20.25
N ASP A 298 14.34 8.41 20.73
CA ASP A 298 14.72 7.01 20.52
C ASP A 298 14.49 6.55 19.07
N VAL A 299 13.39 6.98 18.44
CA VAL A 299 13.12 6.70 17.02
C VAL A 299 14.15 7.39 16.12
N ALA A 300 14.43 8.67 16.37
CA ALA A 300 15.43 9.42 15.62
C ALA A 300 16.86 8.89 15.85
N ALA A 301 17.15 8.34 17.04
CA ALA A 301 18.42 7.65 17.29
C ALA A 301 18.52 6.35 16.49
N GLU A 302 17.46 5.56 16.42
CA GLU A 302 17.42 4.32 15.63
C GLU A 302 17.57 4.61 14.12
N LEU A 303 16.89 5.63 13.60
CA LEU A 303 17.06 6.06 12.21
C LEU A 303 18.52 6.44 11.91
N ARG A 304 19.15 7.23 12.78
CA ARG A 304 20.57 7.59 12.63
C ARG A 304 21.48 6.37 12.70
N ARG A 305 21.20 5.42 13.58
CA ARG A 305 21.95 4.16 13.70
C ARG A 305 21.91 3.34 12.40
N GLN A 306 20.78 3.38 11.70
CA GLN A 306 20.61 2.73 10.39
C GLN A 306 21.04 3.59 9.19
N GLY A 307 21.57 4.80 9.42
CA GLY A 307 21.99 5.71 8.36
C GLY A 307 20.86 6.28 7.52
N LEU A 308 19.66 6.41 8.10
CA LEU A 308 18.45 6.90 7.43
C LEU A 308 18.07 8.30 7.92
N ASP A 309 17.68 9.16 6.98
CA ASP A 309 17.03 10.42 7.29
C ASP A 309 15.51 10.27 7.32
N ALA A 310 14.83 10.91 8.27
CA ALA A 310 13.37 10.85 8.41
C ALA A 310 12.63 11.29 7.13
N THR A 311 13.23 12.18 6.34
CA THR A 311 12.70 12.66 5.06
C THR A 311 12.85 11.65 3.93
N GLU A 312 13.66 10.60 4.07
CA GLU A 312 13.74 9.50 3.11
C GLU A 312 12.54 8.54 3.27
N LEU A 313 11.85 8.56 4.41
CA LEU A 313 10.71 7.69 4.68
C LEU A 313 9.35 8.36 4.44
N GLY A 314 8.34 7.54 4.18
CA GLY A 314 6.95 8.00 4.07
C GLY A 314 5.99 6.86 3.70
N THR A 315 4.77 7.22 3.29
CA THR A 315 3.72 6.23 3.01
C THR A 315 4.07 5.21 1.93
N HIS A 316 4.93 5.59 0.96
CA HIS A 316 5.42 4.67 -0.06
C HIS A 316 6.47 3.67 0.46
N SER A 317 7.13 3.96 1.58
CA SER A 317 8.17 3.11 2.16
C SER A 317 7.63 1.77 2.62
N MET A 318 6.43 1.71 3.22
CA MET A 318 5.75 0.47 3.60
C MET A 318 5.54 -0.46 2.39
N ARG A 319 5.04 0.09 1.28
CA ARG A 319 4.77 -0.68 0.06
C ARG A 319 6.06 -1.18 -0.60
N LYS A 320 7.11 -0.36 -0.61
CA LYS A 320 8.42 -0.76 -1.14
C LYS A 320 9.04 -1.84 -0.24
N GLY A 321 9.03 -1.61 1.07
CA GLY A 321 9.55 -2.52 2.09
C GLY A 321 8.90 -3.89 2.06
N SER A 322 7.57 -3.94 2.15
CA SER A 322 6.80 -5.20 2.08
C SER A 322 7.05 -5.98 0.79
N ALA A 323 7.15 -5.31 -0.35
CA ALA A 323 7.47 -5.96 -1.63
C ALA A 323 8.87 -6.57 -1.63
N THR A 324 9.88 -5.79 -1.22
CA THR A 324 11.27 -6.26 -1.13
C THR A 324 11.41 -7.40 -0.12
N PHE A 325 10.72 -7.30 1.02
CA PHE A 325 10.72 -8.33 2.05
C PHE A 325 10.20 -9.65 1.51
N CYS A 326 9.07 -9.63 0.78
CA CYS A 326 8.53 -10.83 0.16
C CYS A 326 9.40 -11.36 -0.98
N SER A 327 9.92 -10.51 -1.86
CA SER A 327 10.57 -10.98 -3.08
C SER A 327 12.03 -11.42 -2.90
N SER A 328 12.71 -10.94 -1.85
CA SER A 328 14.18 -10.98 -1.83
C SER A 328 14.80 -11.16 -0.44
N CYS A 329 14.01 -11.42 0.61
CA CYS A 329 14.55 -11.61 1.96
C CYS A 329 14.79 -13.08 2.34
N SER A 330 14.29 -14.04 1.55
CA SER A 330 14.55 -15.49 1.72
C SER A 330 14.60 -16.16 0.34
N THR A 331 15.33 -17.28 0.25
CA THR A 331 15.34 -18.17 -0.92
C THR A 331 14.05 -18.98 -1.06
N ALA A 332 13.24 -19.05 0.00
CA ALA A 332 11.90 -19.66 0.01
C ALA A 332 10.78 -18.61 -0.19
N CYS A 333 11.08 -17.51 -0.90
CA CYS A 333 10.13 -16.43 -1.16
C CYS A 333 8.94 -16.85 -2.03
N PRO A 334 7.78 -16.16 -1.91
CA PRO A 334 6.69 -16.28 -2.87
C PRO A 334 7.14 -15.90 -4.29
N SER A 335 6.42 -16.40 -5.30
CA SER A 335 6.71 -16.07 -6.69
C SER A 335 6.61 -14.56 -6.95
N SER A 336 7.51 -14.04 -7.77
CA SER A 336 7.49 -12.64 -8.17
C SER A 336 6.14 -12.26 -8.79
N THR A 337 5.52 -13.18 -9.56
CA THR A 337 4.16 -13.03 -10.11
C THR A 337 3.14 -12.74 -9.01
N ALA A 338 3.08 -13.54 -7.94
CA ALA A 338 2.15 -13.34 -6.83
C ALA A 338 2.40 -12.00 -6.13
N VAL A 339 3.66 -11.62 -5.92
CA VAL A 339 4.04 -10.33 -5.31
C VAL A 339 3.57 -9.15 -6.18
N HIS A 340 3.77 -9.21 -7.49
CA HIS A 340 3.35 -8.15 -8.43
C HIS A 340 1.83 -8.04 -8.51
N LEU A 341 1.12 -9.17 -8.61
CA LEU A 341 -0.34 -9.19 -8.62
C LEU A 341 -0.91 -8.67 -7.30
N ARG A 342 -0.35 -9.10 -6.15
CA ARG A 342 -0.72 -8.58 -4.82
C ARG A 342 -0.58 -7.06 -4.77
N ALA A 343 0.57 -6.54 -5.17
CA ALA A 343 0.83 -5.10 -5.19
C ALA A 343 -0.07 -4.32 -6.17
N GLY A 344 -0.73 -4.98 -7.14
CA GLY A 344 -1.44 -4.32 -8.23
C GLY A 344 -0.47 -3.64 -9.19
N TRP A 345 0.64 -4.31 -9.48
CA TRP A 345 1.60 -3.92 -10.51
C TRP A 345 1.31 -4.63 -11.82
N SER A 346 1.72 -4.00 -12.92
CA SER A 346 1.75 -4.64 -14.25
C SER A 346 2.89 -5.65 -14.25
N LEU A 347 2.65 -6.86 -14.73
CA LEU A 347 3.71 -7.86 -14.98
C LEU A 347 4.52 -7.51 -16.23
N GLY A 348 3.91 -6.77 -17.16
CA GLY A 348 4.54 -6.30 -18.40
C GLY A 348 4.49 -7.33 -19.54
N GLY A 349 4.38 -6.83 -20.77
CA GLY A 349 4.44 -7.63 -22.00
C GLY A 349 3.56 -8.89 -21.97
N VAL A 350 4.16 -10.00 -22.39
CA VAL A 350 3.55 -11.33 -22.47
C VAL A 350 3.03 -11.82 -21.11
N GLN A 351 3.70 -11.50 -20.00
CA GLN A 351 3.32 -12.00 -18.67
C GLN A 351 1.94 -11.53 -18.24
N ASN A 352 1.54 -10.30 -18.60
CA ASN A 352 0.20 -9.78 -18.30
C ASN A 352 -0.94 -10.58 -18.96
N THR A 353 -0.64 -11.26 -20.08
CA THR A 353 -1.63 -12.03 -20.84
C THR A 353 -1.82 -13.42 -20.22
N TYR A 354 -0.72 -14.06 -19.82
CA TYR A 354 -0.71 -15.49 -19.48
C TYR A 354 -0.64 -15.78 -17.98
N LEU A 355 -0.08 -14.88 -17.16
CA LEU A 355 0.05 -15.11 -15.73
C LEU A 355 -1.11 -14.43 -14.98
N ARG A 356 -1.91 -15.24 -14.28
CA ARG A 356 -3.11 -14.81 -13.57
C ARG A 356 -2.95 -14.97 -12.07
N TYR A 357 -3.88 -14.36 -11.34
CA TYR A 357 -3.97 -14.55 -9.91
C TYR A 357 -4.27 -16.01 -9.61
N GLU A 358 -3.61 -16.52 -8.57
CA GLU A 358 -3.95 -17.78 -7.94
C GLU A 358 -3.88 -17.61 -6.43
N ALA A 359 -4.90 -18.14 -5.73
CA ALA A 359 -5.09 -17.90 -4.31
C ALA A 359 -3.89 -18.37 -3.49
N ALA A 360 -3.35 -19.55 -3.78
CA ALA A 360 -2.18 -20.11 -3.08
C ALA A 360 -0.96 -19.18 -3.12
N GLY A 361 -0.74 -18.48 -4.25
CA GLY A 361 0.32 -17.51 -4.39
C GLY A 361 0.13 -16.30 -3.47
N ASP A 362 -1.05 -15.69 -3.47
CA ASP A 362 -1.35 -14.55 -2.60
C ASP A 362 -1.41 -14.94 -1.11
N MET A 363 -1.88 -16.14 -0.79
CA MET A 363 -1.86 -16.71 0.55
C MET A 363 -0.42 -16.84 1.08
N HIS A 364 0.50 -17.36 0.26
CA HIS A 364 1.92 -17.43 0.61
C HIS A 364 2.50 -16.03 0.85
N VAL A 365 2.24 -15.07 -0.05
CA VAL A 365 2.66 -13.67 0.14
C VAL A 365 2.07 -13.09 1.43
N GLY A 366 0.79 -13.34 1.70
CA GLY A 366 0.07 -12.87 2.88
C GLY A 366 0.69 -13.33 4.19
N ARG A 367 1.07 -14.61 4.28
CA ARG A 367 1.78 -15.15 5.45
C ARG A 367 3.17 -14.52 5.61
N THR A 368 3.90 -14.36 4.51
CA THR A 368 5.21 -13.71 4.54
C THR A 368 5.10 -12.26 5.04
N VAL A 369 4.26 -11.40 4.45
CA VAL A 369 4.12 -9.99 4.90
C VAL A 369 3.58 -9.84 6.32
N ALA A 370 2.83 -10.82 6.83
CA ALA A 370 2.40 -10.85 8.23
C ALA A 370 3.59 -11.03 9.20
N GLY A 371 4.77 -11.41 8.69
CA GLY A 371 5.98 -11.64 9.49
C GLY A 371 6.07 -13.05 10.06
N LEU A 372 5.33 -14.01 9.50
CA LEU A 372 5.46 -15.41 9.92
C LEU A 372 6.82 -15.97 9.44
N PRO A 373 7.52 -16.76 10.27
CA PRO A 373 8.90 -17.16 10.01
C PRO A 373 9.00 -18.23 8.93
N THR A 374 9.43 -17.86 7.71
CA THR A 374 9.51 -18.75 6.52
C THR A 374 10.35 -20.02 6.74
N GLU A 375 11.35 -19.95 7.62
CA GLU A 375 12.29 -21.04 7.91
C GLU A 375 11.85 -21.90 9.12
N SER A 376 10.57 -21.87 9.49
CA SER A 376 10.06 -22.60 10.65
C SER A 376 8.70 -23.23 10.35
N TYR A 377 8.39 -24.37 10.98
CA TYR A 377 7.03 -24.94 10.97
C TYR A 377 5.98 -23.93 11.46
N LYS A 378 6.39 -22.98 12.31
CA LYS A 378 5.54 -21.89 12.81
C LYS A 378 5.05 -20.94 11.71
N PHE A 379 5.59 -21.02 10.49
CA PHE A 379 5.00 -20.36 9.32
C PHE A 379 3.55 -20.77 9.08
N SER A 380 3.18 -21.99 9.47
CA SER A 380 1.81 -22.53 9.32
C SER A 380 0.87 -22.19 10.49
N THR A 381 1.29 -21.36 11.44
CA THR A 381 0.45 -20.95 12.57
C THR A 381 -0.84 -20.25 12.08
N VAL A 382 -1.98 -20.57 12.70
CA VAL A 382 -3.29 -19.94 12.44
C VAL A 382 -3.59 -18.84 13.46
N ALA A 383 -4.56 -17.98 13.15
CA ALA A 383 -4.98 -16.93 14.07
C ALA A 383 -5.52 -17.51 15.39
N PRO A 384 -5.38 -16.79 16.53
CA PRO A 384 -6.11 -17.13 17.73
C PRO A 384 -7.61 -17.08 17.45
N HIS A 385 -8.33 -18.12 17.89
CA HIS A 385 -9.75 -18.29 17.62
C HIS A 385 -10.43 -18.99 18.79
N PHE A 386 -11.76 -18.89 18.86
CA PHE A 386 -12.54 -19.70 19.78
C PHE A 386 -12.94 -21.02 19.11
N ASN A 387 -13.08 -22.09 19.91
CA ASN A 387 -13.51 -23.40 19.40
C ASN A 387 -14.94 -23.43 18.87
N GLY A 388 -15.75 -22.46 19.27
CA GLY A 388 -17.12 -22.34 18.85
C GLY A 388 -17.71 -21.02 19.31
N HIS A 389 -18.79 -20.64 18.64
CA HIS A 389 -19.53 -19.43 18.93
C HIS A 389 -20.60 -19.72 19.98
N ASP A 390 -20.23 -19.61 21.26
CA ASP A 390 -21.16 -19.73 22.37
C ASP A 390 -21.67 -18.35 22.85
N LYS A 391 -22.60 -18.35 23.81
CA LYS A 391 -23.18 -17.10 24.37
C LYS A 391 -22.12 -16.18 24.98
N CYS A 392 -21.03 -16.74 25.51
CA CYS A 392 -19.94 -15.98 26.12
C CYS A 392 -19.16 -15.21 25.05
N VAL A 393 -18.82 -15.87 23.94
CA VAL A 393 -18.17 -15.25 22.77
C VAL A 393 -19.06 -14.18 22.13
N ALA A 394 -20.34 -14.48 21.93
CA ALA A 394 -21.32 -13.53 21.40
C ALA A 394 -21.45 -12.27 22.27
N MET A 395 -21.48 -12.45 23.60
CA MET A 395 -21.52 -11.35 24.55
C MET A 395 -20.23 -10.53 24.51
N GLY A 396 -19.07 -11.18 24.53
CA GLY A 396 -17.77 -10.52 24.50
C GLY A 396 -17.55 -9.69 23.23
N THR A 397 -17.91 -10.23 22.06
CA THR A 397 -17.79 -9.51 20.78
C THR A 397 -18.69 -8.28 20.74
N LYS A 398 -19.96 -8.41 21.17
CA LYS A 398 -20.91 -7.30 21.20
C LYS A 398 -20.52 -6.20 22.20
N LEU A 399 -19.97 -6.56 23.36
CA LEU A 399 -19.48 -5.61 24.35
C LEU A 399 -18.23 -4.87 23.87
N MET A 400 -17.29 -5.60 23.25
CA MET A 400 -16.01 -5.05 22.83
C MET A 400 -16.12 -4.19 21.57
N PHE A 401 -17.04 -4.54 20.67
CA PHE A 401 -17.18 -3.90 19.36
C PHE A 401 -18.63 -3.48 19.04
N PRO A 402 -19.28 -2.65 19.89
CA PRO A 402 -20.71 -2.39 19.81
C PRO A 402 -21.14 -1.64 18.53
N ALA A 403 -20.23 -0.89 17.91
CA ALA A 403 -20.51 -0.05 16.76
C ALA A 403 -20.27 -0.74 15.40
N LEU A 404 -19.78 -1.98 15.37
CA LEU A 404 -19.47 -2.68 14.13
C LEU A 404 -20.68 -3.42 13.56
N PRO A 405 -20.85 -3.43 12.22
CA PRO A 405 -21.99 -4.09 11.58
C PRO A 405 -21.88 -5.61 11.67
N SER A 406 -23.02 -6.30 11.79
CA SER A 406 -23.12 -7.77 11.94
C SER A 406 -22.38 -8.56 10.85
N ARG A 407 -22.21 -8.01 9.66
CA ARG A 407 -21.44 -8.65 8.59
C ARG A 407 -19.96 -8.91 8.94
N LEU A 408 -19.42 -8.20 9.95
CA LEU A 408 -18.06 -8.37 10.43
C LEU A 408 -17.98 -9.34 11.63
N GLU A 409 -19.08 -9.97 12.04
CA GLU A 409 -19.18 -10.78 13.27
C GLU A 409 -18.05 -11.81 13.38
N LEU A 410 -17.77 -12.56 12.32
CA LEU A 410 -16.67 -13.53 12.33
C LEU A 410 -15.30 -12.84 12.44
N ILE A 411 -15.09 -11.69 11.79
CA ILE A 411 -13.81 -10.96 11.87
C ILE A 411 -13.59 -10.43 13.29
N VAL A 412 -14.63 -9.88 13.92
CA VAL A 412 -14.53 -9.34 15.29
C VAL A 412 -14.33 -10.45 16.32
N GLU A 413 -14.83 -11.65 16.04
CA GLU A 413 -14.53 -12.84 16.85
C GLU A 413 -13.04 -13.17 16.85
N TYR A 414 -12.38 -13.19 15.67
CA TYR A 414 -10.92 -13.37 15.58
C TYR A 414 -10.14 -12.21 16.20
N CYS A 415 -10.62 -10.97 16.07
CA CYS A 415 -10.03 -9.82 16.75
C CYS A 415 -10.11 -9.99 18.28
N LEU A 416 -11.28 -10.36 18.82
CA LEU A 416 -11.45 -10.61 20.25
C LEU A 416 -10.54 -11.72 20.74
N ALA A 417 -10.54 -12.87 20.07
CA ALA A 417 -9.67 -13.99 20.41
C ALA A 417 -8.19 -13.59 20.39
N SER A 418 -7.77 -12.78 19.41
CA SER A 418 -6.40 -12.27 19.33
C SER A 418 -6.05 -11.33 20.49
N LEU A 419 -6.95 -10.44 20.90
CA LEU A 419 -6.72 -9.55 22.05
C LEU A 419 -6.63 -10.32 23.37
N VAL A 420 -7.51 -11.31 23.56
CA VAL A 420 -7.52 -12.17 24.76
C VAL A 420 -6.28 -13.06 24.80
N TYR A 421 -5.87 -13.64 23.67
CA TYR A 421 -4.65 -14.43 23.55
C TYR A 421 -3.39 -13.62 23.92
N HIS A 422 -3.35 -12.36 23.50
CA HIS A 422 -2.20 -11.47 23.71
C HIS A 422 -2.30 -10.60 24.96
N SER A 423 -3.22 -10.88 25.89
CA SER A 423 -3.45 -10.03 27.07
C SER A 423 -2.20 -9.77 27.90
N GLU A 424 -1.38 -10.80 28.11
CA GLU A 424 -0.17 -10.69 28.92
C GLU A 424 0.89 -9.83 28.26
N PHE A 425 1.05 -9.97 26.93
CA PHE A 425 1.88 -9.07 26.14
C PHE A 425 1.37 -7.63 26.22
N LEU A 426 0.07 -7.41 26.03
CA LEU A 426 -0.51 -6.06 26.08
C LEU A 426 -0.30 -5.41 27.45
N LYS A 427 -0.55 -6.13 28.55
CA LYS A 427 -0.31 -5.63 29.92
C LYS A 427 1.16 -5.32 30.20
N ALA A 428 2.08 -6.11 29.65
CA ALA A 428 3.51 -5.91 29.85
C ALA A 428 4.08 -4.77 29.00
N THR A 429 3.53 -4.53 27.80
CA THR A 429 4.07 -3.57 26.83
C THR A 429 3.37 -2.21 26.86
N LEU A 430 2.07 -2.16 27.15
CA LEU A 430 1.29 -0.94 27.11
C LEU A 430 1.27 -0.22 28.46
N SER A 431 1.17 1.11 28.42
CA SER A 431 0.96 1.89 29.63
C SER A 431 -0.36 1.51 30.31
N PRO A 432 -0.43 1.45 31.66
CA PRO A 432 -1.68 1.21 32.38
C PRO A 432 -2.80 2.19 32.06
N SER A 433 -2.49 3.39 31.56
CA SER A 433 -3.47 4.39 31.10
C SER A 433 -3.84 4.27 29.62
N HIS A 434 -3.42 3.19 28.93
CA HIS A 434 -3.81 2.95 27.56
C HIS A 434 -5.32 2.59 27.48
N HIS A 435 -6.06 3.26 26.60
CA HIS A 435 -7.53 3.13 26.49
C HIS A 435 -8.04 1.70 26.27
N ILE A 436 -7.21 0.79 25.74
CA ILE A 436 -7.57 -0.63 25.66
C ILE A 436 -7.96 -1.22 27.02
N PHE A 437 -7.30 -0.78 28.10
CA PHE A 437 -7.58 -1.29 29.43
C PHE A 437 -8.90 -0.75 29.98
N GLU A 438 -9.44 0.34 29.44
CA GLU A 438 -10.77 0.86 29.80
C GLU A 438 -11.90 0.10 29.10
N THR A 439 -11.58 -0.77 28.14
CA THR A 439 -12.60 -1.52 27.39
C THR A 439 -13.21 -2.66 28.22
N PRO A 440 -14.47 -3.07 27.94
CA PRO A 440 -15.22 -3.96 28.82
C PRO A 440 -14.52 -5.28 29.15
N ILE A 441 -13.85 -5.90 28.18
CA ILE A 441 -13.19 -7.20 28.35
C ILE A 441 -11.97 -7.12 29.29
N PHE A 442 -11.31 -5.97 29.38
CA PHE A 442 -10.17 -5.79 30.30
C PHE A 442 -10.60 -5.34 31.69
N GLN A 443 -11.86 -4.94 31.87
CA GLN A 443 -12.46 -4.56 33.16
C GLN A 443 -13.22 -5.73 33.81
N ASP A 444 -13.82 -6.61 33.02
CA ASP A 444 -14.56 -7.78 33.50
C ASP A 444 -13.65 -9.02 33.60
N LYS A 445 -13.19 -9.33 34.83
CA LYS A 445 -12.29 -10.46 35.08
C LYS A 445 -12.94 -11.82 34.82
N GLU A 446 -14.23 -11.98 35.12
CA GLU A 446 -14.93 -13.26 34.97
C GLU A 446 -15.16 -13.60 33.51
N LEU A 447 -15.63 -12.61 32.74
CA LEU A 447 -15.77 -12.74 31.30
C LEU A 447 -14.42 -12.95 30.62
N PHE A 448 -13.40 -12.20 31.02
CA PHE A 448 -12.04 -12.37 30.51
C PHE A 448 -11.52 -13.80 30.72
N SER A 449 -11.58 -14.31 31.95
CA SER A 449 -11.15 -15.68 32.26
C SER A 449 -11.93 -16.72 31.48
N SER A 450 -13.24 -16.53 31.33
CA SER A 450 -14.10 -17.41 30.54
C SER A 450 -13.71 -17.41 29.06
N LEU A 451 -13.44 -16.25 28.47
CA LEU A 451 -12.96 -16.15 27.09
C LEU A 451 -11.57 -16.76 26.93
N HIS A 452 -10.65 -16.48 27.85
CA HIS A 452 -9.26 -16.96 27.80
C HIS A 452 -9.19 -18.49 27.75
N MET A 453 -10.02 -19.19 28.53
CA MET A 453 -10.11 -20.66 28.51
C MET A 453 -10.63 -21.25 27.18
N ARG A 454 -11.26 -20.44 26.33
CA ARG A 454 -11.83 -20.85 25.04
C ARG A 454 -10.91 -20.55 23.86
N VAL A 455 -9.91 -19.70 24.05
CA VAL A 455 -8.99 -19.30 22.99
C VAL A 455 -8.04 -20.44 22.68
N GLN A 456 -7.91 -20.75 21.40
CA GLN A 456 -6.91 -21.66 20.86
C GLN A 456 -6.08 -20.98 19.78
N THR A 457 -4.88 -21.50 19.57
CA THR A 457 -3.98 -21.14 18.47
C THR A 457 -3.11 -22.35 18.13
N GLY A 458 -2.30 -22.24 17.07
CA GLY A 458 -1.32 -23.26 16.72
C GLY A 458 -1.41 -23.69 15.26
N ASP A 459 -1.21 -24.97 15.00
CA ASP A 459 -0.95 -25.53 13.67
C ASP A 459 -2.21 -26.04 12.93
N GLY A 460 -3.38 -25.52 13.32
CA GLY A 460 -4.71 -25.91 12.86
C GLY A 460 -5.19 -27.22 13.50
N CYS A 461 -6.46 -27.29 13.91
CA CYS A 461 -7.06 -28.49 14.48
C CYS A 461 -8.07 -29.11 13.48
N THR A 462 -8.08 -30.45 13.38
CA THR A 462 -9.10 -31.18 12.59
C THR A 462 -10.51 -30.92 13.10
N GLU A 463 -10.67 -30.66 14.40
CA GLU A 463 -11.96 -30.36 15.04
C GLU A 463 -12.44 -28.93 14.76
N THR A 464 -11.52 -27.96 14.68
CA THR A 464 -11.86 -26.54 14.42
C THR A 464 -12.10 -26.21 12.95
N ARG A 465 -11.90 -27.18 12.03
CA ARG A 465 -12.04 -27.04 10.56
C ARG A 465 -11.16 -25.94 9.92
N ILE A 466 -10.21 -25.36 10.66
CA ILE A 466 -9.28 -24.36 10.15
C ILE A 466 -7.99 -25.06 9.70
N ARG A 467 -7.66 -24.93 8.42
CA ARG A 467 -6.43 -25.48 7.84
C ARG A 467 -5.50 -24.34 7.38
N PRO A 468 -4.20 -24.40 7.72
CA PRO A 468 -3.22 -23.45 7.20
C PRO A 468 -3.20 -23.43 5.66
N THR A 469 -3.39 -22.27 5.05
CA THR A 469 -3.34 -22.06 3.59
C THR A 469 -2.07 -21.36 3.14
N GLY A 470 -1.67 -21.48 1.87
CA GLY A 470 -0.46 -20.79 1.36
C GLY A 470 0.84 -21.24 2.03
N VAL A 471 0.89 -22.48 2.54
CA VAL A 471 2.05 -23.05 3.23
C VAL A 471 2.94 -23.78 2.21
N PRO A 472 4.21 -23.38 2.06
CA PRO A 472 5.15 -24.09 1.19
C PRO A 472 5.43 -25.54 1.67
N PRO A 473 5.82 -26.46 0.77
CA PRO A 473 6.09 -27.85 1.13
C PRO A 473 7.16 -28.01 2.22
N HIS A 474 8.24 -27.21 2.20
CA HIS A 474 9.33 -27.33 3.17
C HIS A 474 8.87 -27.06 4.62
N VAL A 475 7.90 -26.15 4.82
CA VAL A 475 7.31 -25.88 6.14
C VAL A 475 6.61 -27.13 6.69
N SER A 476 5.96 -27.91 5.80
CA SER A 476 5.30 -29.16 6.19
C SER A 476 6.31 -30.23 6.61
N ILE A 477 7.48 -30.27 5.96
CA ILE A 477 8.59 -31.17 6.32
C ILE A 477 9.14 -30.80 7.71
N LEU A 478 9.44 -29.52 7.93
CA LEU A 478 9.91 -29.01 9.24
C LEU A 478 8.93 -29.33 10.38
N ARG A 479 7.63 -29.39 10.09
CA ARG A 479 6.61 -29.77 11.08
C ARG A 479 6.68 -31.25 11.46
N ILE A 480 6.94 -32.13 10.50
CA ILE A 480 7.07 -33.58 10.74
C ILE A 480 8.28 -33.86 11.61
N ASP A 481 9.42 -33.23 11.31
CA ASP A 481 10.66 -33.42 12.06
C ASP A 481 10.51 -33.05 13.54
N VAL A 482 9.81 -31.94 13.83
CA VAL A 482 9.51 -31.54 15.21
C VAL A 482 8.57 -32.53 15.90
N LYS A 483 7.53 -33.03 15.22
CA LYS A 483 6.60 -34.03 15.79
C LYS A 483 7.26 -35.38 16.05
N ASN A 484 8.29 -35.73 15.28
CA ASN A 484 9.06 -36.97 15.42
C ASN A 484 10.22 -36.86 16.43
N GLY A 485 10.30 -35.77 17.22
CA GLY A 485 11.33 -35.60 18.24
C GLY A 485 12.68 -35.10 17.72
N GLY A 486 12.73 -34.59 16.49
CA GLY A 486 13.90 -33.89 15.95
C GLY A 486 14.13 -32.58 16.70
N TYR A 487 15.06 -32.57 17.65
CA TYR A 487 15.51 -31.37 18.34
C TYR A 487 16.20 -30.43 17.35
N THR A 488 15.49 -29.44 16.81
CA THR A 488 16.12 -28.27 16.19
C THR A 488 16.25 -27.16 17.23
N SER A 489 17.25 -27.27 18.10
CA SER A 489 17.82 -26.10 18.77
C SER A 489 19.28 -25.96 18.33
N CYS A 490 19.51 -25.18 17.28
CA CYS A 490 20.81 -24.52 17.13
C CYS A 490 20.86 -23.39 18.16
N HIS A 491 21.14 -23.73 19.43
CA HIS A 491 21.80 -22.81 20.32
C HIS A 491 23.29 -22.92 20.05
N CYS A 492 23.89 -21.80 19.68
CA CYS A 492 25.33 -21.65 19.55
C CYS A 492 25.95 -21.72 20.95
N ASP A 493 26.06 -22.91 21.53
CA ASP A 493 26.92 -23.16 22.67
C ASP A 493 27.94 -24.24 22.28
N GLY A 494 29.21 -23.85 22.34
CA GLY A 494 30.35 -24.58 21.80
C GLY A 494 30.67 -25.86 22.56
N THR A 495 29.86 -26.90 22.41
CA THR A 495 30.24 -28.27 22.77
C THR A 495 29.85 -29.28 21.70
N ARG A 496 30.86 -29.83 21.01
CA ARG A 496 30.73 -30.96 20.09
C ARG A 496 30.07 -32.15 20.81
N ARG A 497 28.93 -32.62 20.32
CA ARG A 497 28.51 -34.02 20.48
C ARG A 497 28.32 -34.66 19.10
N ARG A 498 28.86 -35.88 18.95
CA ARG A 498 28.80 -36.69 17.73
C ARG A 498 27.35 -36.98 17.36
N ILE A 499 27.02 -36.79 16.10
CA ILE A 499 25.77 -37.22 15.48
C ILE A 499 25.86 -38.74 15.28
N GLY A 500 24.87 -39.48 15.81
CA GLY A 500 24.70 -40.90 15.57
C GLY A 500 24.13 -41.14 14.17
N GLU A 501 24.76 -42.05 13.44
CA GLU A 501 24.36 -42.49 12.10
C GLU A 501 22.93 -43.06 12.12
N THR A 502 22.06 -42.50 11.28
CA THR A 502 20.80 -43.16 10.90
C THR A 502 20.94 -43.56 9.44
N ASN A 503 20.94 -44.87 9.19
CA ASN A 503 21.08 -45.48 7.86
C ASN A 503 19.99 -44.98 6.91
N VAL A 504 20.37 -44.14 5.94
CA VAL A 504 19.60 -43.91 4.72
C VAL A 504 20.19 -44.81 3.65
N LEU A 505 19.41 -45.82 3.22
CA LEU A 505 19.72 -46.65 2.05
C LEU A 505 19.81 -45.76 0.80
N LEU A 506 21.03 -45.46 0.37
CA LEU A 506 21.32 -44.87 -0.93
C LEU A 506 21.18 -45.95 -2.01
N VAL A 507 20.21 -45.77 -2.91
CA VAL A 507 20.14 -46.51 -4.18
C VAL A 507 21.24 -45.96 -5.10
N PRO A 508 22.15 -46.78 -5.67
CA PRO A 508 23.25 -46.27 -6.48
C PRO A 508 22.75 -45.84 -7.86
N ALA A 509 23.11 -44.61 -8.24
CA ALA A 509 22.88 -44.05 -9.57
C ALA A 509 23.67 -44.83 -10.63
N ARG A 510 22.97 -45.36 -11.64
CA ARG A 510 23.62 -45.88 -12.85
C ARG A 510 24.15 -44.71 -13.68
N SER A 511 25.46 -44.73 -13.92
CA SER A 511 26.17 -43.92 -14.90
C SER A 511 25.54 -44.11 -16.29
N LEU A 512 25.05 -43.03 -16.90
CA LEU A 512 24.77 -42.95 -18.33
C LEU A 512 25.82 -42.02 -18.94
N THR A 513 26.86 -42.61 -19.51
CA THR A 513 27.77 -41.94 -20.45
C THR A 513 27.02 -41.75 -21.77
N MET A 514 26.79 -40.50 -22.16
CA MET A 514 26.35 -40.14 -23.52
C MET A 514 27.57 -39.92 -24.39
N ASP A 515 27.74 -40.78 -25.39
CA ASP A 515 28.64 -40.58 -26.52
C ASP A 515 28.13 -39.43 -27.39
N PHE A 516 29.00 -38.45 -27.66
CA PHE A 516 28.79 -37.46 -28.69
C PHE A 516 29.27 -38.05 -30.02
N THR A 517 28.34 -38.44 -30.89
CA THR A 517 28.61 -38.59 -32.32
C THR A 517 27.95 -37.45 -33.10
N THR A 518 28.81 -36.76 -33.84
CA THR A 518 28.52 -35.73 -34.82
C THR A 518 27.74 -36.28 -36.01
N GLN A 519 26.63 -35.62 -36.36
CA GLN A 519 26.24 -35.30 -37.74
C GLN A 519 25.27 -34.13 -37.77
#